data_AF-A0A554L5Q1-F1
#
_entry.id   AF-A0A554L5Q1-F1
#
_cell.length_a   1.000
_cell.length_b   1.000
_cell.length_c   1.000
_cell.angle_alpha   90.00
_cell.angle_beta   90.00
_cell.angle_gamma   90.00
#
_symmetry.space_group_name_H-M   'P 1'
#
loop_
_entity.id
_entity.type
_entity.pdbx_description
1 polymer ?
#
loop_
_entity_poly.entity_id
_entity_poly.type
_entity_poly.pdbx_seq_one_letter_code
_entity_poly.pdbx_strand_id
1 'polypeptide(L)'
;MNQFEFFKNYKDFASKVRYISAKTLLQELKSTQSIEVKKSLMLRIIEDLVSSTEDLAMWFVTIHSRNDGNKRFRDDWERILATHIRETNEEATKILLGYTRIKTTDGFLKKMDFPKSKQLQEKLQVEESVVNNAVEAIRNTINLALQTRRDGQQIAVRFHNKVKHGMMVNSDASTNNSWVRDFSVRLTQGRRRVVRRNRNFEIPIDIDKAELMVGTIKANAQGIEALINLLLIDYEYRISSGKIKMWSRNKERVLAEIKKALV
;
A
#
# COMPACT_ATOMS: atom_id res chain seq x y z
N MET A 1 -22.38 -5.05 2.81
CA MET A 1 -21.14 -5.71 2.35
C MET A 1 -20.62 -6.55 3.49
N ASN A 2 -20.36 -7.84 3.27
CA ASN A 2 -19.70 -8.66 4.30
C ASN A 2 -18.17 -8.45 4.21
N GLN A 3 -17.43 -8.74 5.28
CA GLN A 3 -15.99 -8.49 5.35
C GLN A 3 -15.19 -9.26 4.28
N PHE A 4 -15.60 -10.49 3.95
CA PHE A 4 -14.89 -11.34 2.99
C PHE A 4 -15.09 -10.89 1.54
N GLU A 5 -16.26 -10.35 1.22
CA GLU A 5 -16.58 -9.68 -0.04
C GLU A 5 -15.75 -8.40 -0.18
N PHE A 6 -15.61 -7.62 0.90
CA PHE A 6 -14.70 -6.47 0.89
C PHE A 6 -13.25 -6.88 0.59
N PHE A 7 -12.74 -7.94 1.25
CA PHE A 7 -11.40 -8.46 1.01
C PHE A 7 -11.19 -8.89 -0.44
N LYS A 8 -12.15 -9.62 -1.01
CA LYS A 8 -12.13 -10.00 -2.43
C LYS A 8 -12.12 -8.77 -3.34
N ASN A 9 -13.01 -7.81 -3.09
CA ASN A 9 -13.12 -6.59 -3.88
C ASN A 9 -11.84 -5.75 -3.79
N TYR A 10 -11.17 -5.74 -2.64
CA TYR A 10 -9.91 -5.01 -2.49
C TYR A 10 -8.74 -5.68 -3.22
N LYS A 11 -8.65 -7.03 -3.21
CA LYS A 11 -7.69 -7.77 -4.04
C LYS A 11 -7.84 -7.38 -5.52
N ASP A 12 -9.09 -7.35 -5.98
CA ASP A 12 -9.44 -6.95 -7.35
C ASP A 12 -9.09 -5.48 -7.60
N PHE A 13 -9.38 -4.57 -6.68
CA PHE A 13 -9.02 -3.15 -6.81
C PHE A 13 -7.50 -2.95 -6.92
N ALA A 14 -6.71 -3.55 -6.03
CA ALA A 14 -5.26 -3.39 -6.02
C ALA A 14 -4.62 -3.89 -7.33
N SER A 15 -5.11 -5.02 -7.85
CA SER A 15 -4.57 -5.66 -9.06
C SER A 15 -5.15 -5.10 -10.37
N LYS A 16 -6.48 -4.94 -10.47
CA LYS A 16 -7.19 -4.58 -11.70
C LYS A 16 -7.34 -3.07 -11.88
N VAL A 17 -7.38 -2.29 -10.81
CA VAL A 17 -7.53 -0.83 -10.91
C VAL A 17 -6.16 -0.18 -10.87
N ARG A 18 -5.41 -0.30 -9.76
CA ARG A 18 -4.13 0.42 -9.61
C ARG A 18 -3.06 -0.04 -10.60
N TYR A 19 -2.76 -1.34 -10.64
CA TYR A 19 -1.67 -1.83 -11.50
C TYR A 19 -1.99 -1.71 -13.00
N ILE A 20 -3.22 -2.04 -13.43
CA ILE A 20 -3.58 -1.90 -14.85
C ILE A 20 -3.62 -0.43 -15.27
N SER A 21 -4.12 0.48 -14.42
CA SER A 21 -4.04 1.93 -14.64
C SER A 21 -2.60 2.37 -14.87
N ALA A 22 -1.71 2.08 -13.92
CA ALA A 22 -0.30 2.46 -13.99
C ALA A 22 0.41 1.86 -15.21
N LYS A 23 0.10 0.61 -15.57
CA LYS A 23 0.61 -0.05 -16.78
C LYS A 23 0.14 0.68 -18.04
N THR A 24 -1.12 1.09 -18.09
CA THR A 24 -1.70 1.81 -19.24
C THR A 24 -1.05 3.19 -19.39
N LEU A 25 -0.91 3.92 -18.29
CA LEU A 25 -0.21 5.20 -18.24
C LEU A 25 1.24 5.09 -18.71
N LEU A 26 1.95 4.01 -18.37
CA LEU A 26 3.30 3.76 -18.84
C LEU A 26 3.35 3.48 -20.35
N GLN A 27 2.40 2.75 -20.91
CA GLN A 27 2.34 2.53 -22.35
C GLN A 27 2.08 3.84 -23.10
N GLU A 28 1.16 4.66 -22.58
CA GLU A 28 0.88 5.99 -23.12
C GLU A 28 2.09 6.92 -22.99
N LEU A 29 2.83 6.86 -21.88
CA LEU A 29 4.04 7.65 -21.66
C LEU A 29 5.12 7.33 -22.71
N LYS A 30 5.24 6.05 -23.08
CA LYS A 30 6.20 5.58 -24.09
C LYS A 30 5.83 6.01 -25.52
N SER A 31 4.55 6.03 -25.85
CA SER A 31 4.07 6.35 -27.20
C SER A 31 3.86 7.84 -27.46
N THR A 32 3.64 8.63 -26.39
CA THR A 32 3.41 10.07 -26.48
C THR A 32 4.66 10.82 -26.98
N GLN A 33 4.47 11.86 -27.78
CA GLN A 33 5.55 12.77 -28.19
C GLN A 33 5.56 14.11 -27.44
N SER A 34 4.39 14.64 -27.04
CA SER A 34 4.31 15.89 -26.27
C SER A 34 4.94 15.75 -24.88
N ILE A 35 5.85 16.67 -24.58
CA ILE A 35 6.59 16.68 -23.31
C ILE A 35 5.67 17.02 -22.14
N GLU A 36 4.69 17.89 -22.35
CA GLU A 36 3.66 18.26 -21.37
C GLU A 36 2.80 17.05 -20.99
N VAL A 37 2.36 16.28 -21.99
CA VAL A 37 1.59 15.06 -21.77
C VAL A 37 2.44 14.00 -21.06
N LYS A 38 3.70 13.82 -21.45
CA LYS A 38 4.63 12.90 -20.75
C LYS A 38 4.80 13.27 -19.27
N LYS A 39 4.90 14.55 -18.95
CA LYS A 39 4.97 15.00 -17.55
C LYS A 39 3.69 14.65 -16.80
N SER A 40 2.52 14.95 -17.36
CA SER A 40 1.22 14.61 -16.76
C SER A 40 1.10 13.10 -16.48
N LEU A 41 1.49 12.26 -17.43
CA LEU A 41 1.48 10.80 -17.28
C LEU A 41 2.46 10.33 -16.19
N MET A 42 3.67 10.88 -16.16
CA MET A 42 4.66 10.59 -15.12
C MET A 42 4.11 10.95 -13.74
N LEU A 43 3.41 12.07 -13.61
CA LEU A 43 2.76 12.45 -12.36
C LEU A 43 1.73 11.42 -11.93
N ARG A 44 0.81 11.02 -12.80
CA ARG A 44 -0.20 10.01 -12.47
C ARG A 44 0.41 8.69 -12.03
N ILE A 45 1.50 8.23 -12.66
CA ILE A 45 2.24 7.03 -12.23
C ILE A 45 2.81 7.22 -10.81
N ILE A 46 3.34 8.40 -10.49
CA ILE A 46 3.81 8.74 -9.14
C ILE A 46 2.64 8.72 -8.13
N GLU A 47 1.47 9.24 -8.49
CA GLU A 47 0.28 9.21 -7.61
C GLU A 47 -0.16 7.77 -7.30
N ASP A 48 -0.20 6.92 -8.32
CA ASP A 48 -0.53 5.49 -8.17
C ASP A 48 0.52 4.75 -7.33
N LEU A 49 1.80 5.09 -7.47
CA LEU A 49 2.88 4.54 -6.64
C LEU A 49 2.73 4.94 -5.17
N VAL A 50 2.53 6.22 -4.89
CA VAL A 50 2.38 6.71 -3.51
C VAL A 50 1.18 6.04 -2.86
N SER A 51 0.04 6.10 -3.55
CA SER A 51 -1.22 5.58 -3.06
C SER A 51 -1.19 4.04 -2.89
N SER A 52 -0.57 3.28 -3.80
CA SER A 52 -0.42 1.82 -3.63
C SER A 52 0.47 1.44 -2.44
N THR A 53 1.45 2.27 -2.11
CA THR A 53 2.32 2.04 -0.95
C THR A 53 1.62 2.44 0.35
N GLU A 54 0.80 3.49 0.32
CA GLU A 54 -0.05 3.89 1.45
C GLU A 54 -1.07 2.80 1.76
N ASP A 55 -1.72 2.23 0.74
CA ASP A 55 -2.59 1.05 0.87
C ASP A 55 -1.86 -0.08 1.59
N LEU A 56 -0.67 -0.45 1.12
CA LEU A 56 0.13 -1.49 1.75
C LEU A 56 0.38 -1.19 3.25
N ALA A 57 0.76 0.05 3.58
CA ALA A 57 0.98 0.47 4.96
C ALA A 57 -0.32 0.45 5.81
N MET A 58 -1.46 0.86 5.25
CA MET A 58 -2.77 0.78 5.91
C MET A 58 -3.14 -0.66 6.25
N TRP A 59 -2.89 -1.59 5.34
CA TRP A 59 -3.10 -3.02 5.58
C TRP A 59 -2.24 -3.54 6.72
N PHE A 60 -0.95 -3.15 6.78
CA PHE A 60 -0.08 -3.51 7.90
C PHE A 60 -0.59 -2.98 9.24
N VAL A 61 -1.02 -1.72 9.30
CA VAL A 61 -1.55 -1.11 10.53
C VAL A 61 -2.84 -1.79 10.97
N THR A 62 -3.74 -2.04 10.02
CA THR A 62 -5.03 -2.70 10.29
C THR A 62 -4.78 -4.10 10.84
N ILE A 63 -4.00 -4.92 10.14
CA ILE A 63 -3.76 -6.32 10.53
C ILE A 63 -3.06 -6.37 11.89
N HIS A 64 -2.08 -5.50 12.15
CA HIS A 64 -1.37 -5.46 13.42
C HIS A 64 -2.27 -5.07 14.61
N SER A 65 -3.27 -4.22 14.38
CA SER A 65 -4.18 -3.71 15.43
C SER A 65 -5.50 -4.48 15.55
N ARG A 66 -5.79 -5.44 14.66
CA ARG A 66 -7.12 -6.07 14.57
C ARG A 66 -7.61 -6.72 15.86
N ASN A 67 -6.70 -7.21 16.70
CA ASN A 67 -7.00 -7.89 17.96
C ASN A 67 -6.83 -7.02 19.21
N ASP A 68 -6.72 -5.70 19.07
CA ASP A 68 -6.58 -4.74 20.18
C ASP A 68 -7.81 -4.62 21.11
N GLY A 69 -8.92 -5.28 20.77
CA GLY A 69 -10.17 -5.25 21.54
C GLY A 69 -10.96 -3.94 21.39
N ASN A 70 -10.60 -3.07 20.44
CA ASN A 70 -11.30 -1.81 20.21
C ASN A 70 -12.73 -2.04 19.69
N LYS A 71 -13.71 -1.80 20.58
CA LYS A 71 -15.14 -1.98 20.31
C LYS A 71 -15.72 -1.02 19.26
N ARG A 72 -14.96 -0.02 18.80
CA ARG A 72 -15.40 0.91 17.74
C ARG A 72 -15.50 0.26 16.38
N PHE A 73 -14.80 -0.86 16.17
CA PHE A 73 -14.75 -1.54 14.90
C PHE A 73 -15.35 -2.92 15.04
N ARG A 74 -16.32 -3.22 14.19
CA ARG A 74 -16.93 -4.53 14.10
C ARG A 74 -16.05 -5.49 13.33
N ASP A 75 -15.49 -5.04 12.21
CA ASP A 75 -14.77 -5.84 11.23
C ASP A 75 -13.48 -5.12 10.77
N ASP A 76 -12.55 -5.84 10.15
CA ASP A 76 -11.28 -5.24 9.69
C ASP A 76 -11.46 -4.23 8.56
N TRP A 77 -12.52 -4.33 7.76
CA TRP A 77 -12.78 -3.36 6.69
C TRP A 77 -13.07 -1.96 7.26
N GLU A 78 -13.79 -1.87 8.37
CA GLU A 78 -14.06 -0.59 9.05
C GLU A 78 -12.75 0.00 9.60
N ARG A 79 -11.87 -0.86 10.13
CA ARG A 79 -10.53 -0.47 10.58
C ARG A 79 -9.71 0.06 9.42
N ILE A 80 -9.74 -0.58 8.25
CA ILE A 80 -9.02 -0.11 7.06
C ILE A 80 -9.51 1.27 6.65
N LEU A 81 -10.83 1.48 6.57
CA LEU A 81 -11.39 2.77 6.19
C LEU A 81 -11.11 3.88 7.21
N ALA A 82 -11.03 3.53 8.49
CA ALA A 82 -10.66 4.48 9.55
C ALA A 82 -9.14 4.64 9.72
N THR A 83 -8.33 3.76 9.13
CA THR A 83 -6.88 3.84 9.16
C THR A 83 -6.46 4.93 8.20
N HIS A 84 -5.96 6.02 8.76
CA HIS A 84 -5.36 7.08 7.99
C HIS A 84 -3.85 7.09 8.24
N ILE A 85 -3.07 6.86 7.19
CA ILE A 85 -1.64 7.17 7.21
C ILE A 85 -1.56 8.69 7.04
N ARG A 86 -1.11 9.41 8.08
CA ARG A 86 -0.90 10.85 7.98
C ARG A 86 0.00 11.10 6.79
N GLU A 87 -0.33 12.15 6.04
CA GLU A 87 0.13 12.48 4.69
C GLU A 87 1.61 12.87 4.60
N THR A 88 2.42 12.40 5.55
CA THR A 88 3.86 12.47 5.52
C THR A 88 4.40 11.13 5.03
N ASN A 89 5.23 11.18 3.98
CA ASN A 89 6.03 10.05 3.49
C ASN A 89 6.73 9.25 4.62
N GLU A 90 7.00 9.91 5.75
CA GLU A 90 7.61 9.35 6.95
C GLU A 90 6.77 8.25 7.62
N GLU A 91 5.44 8.32 7.61
CA GLU A 91 4.62 7.36 8.36
C GLU A 91 4.52 5.99 7.67
N ALA A 92 4.19 5.97 6.37
CA ALA A 92 4.23 4.73 5.58
C ALA A 92 5.62 4.08 5.63
N THR A 93 6.67 4.89 5.47
CA THR A 93 8.06 4.42 5.54
C THR A 93 8.38 3.82 6.92
N LYS A 94 7.98 4.49 8.01
CA LYS A 94 8.20 4.02 9.38
C LYS A 94 7.49 2.68 9.64
N ILE A 95 6.26 2.53 9.15
CA ILE A 95 5.49 1.28 9.25
C ILE A 95 6.25 0.16 8.53
N LEU A 96 6.57 0.36 7.25
CA LEU A 96 7.25 -0.65 6.40
C LEU A 96 8.62 -1.03 6.96
N LEU A 97 9.42 -0.07 7.45
CA LEU A 97 10.70 -0.32 8.13
C LEU A 97 10.56 -1.17 9.39
N GLY A 98 9.39 -1.16 10.03
CA GLY A 98 9.11 -2.06 11.14
C GLY A 98 9.20 -3.53 10.75
N TYR A 99 8.92 -3.88 9.49
CA TYR A 99 8.83 -5.27 9.03
C TYR A 99 10.11 -5.78 8.36
N THR A 100 11.00 -4.91 7.89
CA THR A 100 12.27 -5.31 7.23
C THR A 100 13.24 -6.07 8.11
N ARG A 101 13.16 -5.88 9.44
CA ARG A 101 14.07 -6.52 10.40
C ARG A 101 13.74 -8.00 10.67
N ILE A 102 12.63 -8.50 10.13
CA ILE A 102 12.07 -9.81 10.50
C ILE A 102 12.41 -10.84 9.43
N LYS A 103 13.43 -11.65 9.74
CA LYS A 103 14.05 -12.57 8.77
C LYS A 103 13.33 -13.92 8.62
N THR A 104 12.61 -14.36 9.64
CA THR A 104 11.97 -15.69 9.68
C THR A 104 10.48 -15.60 9.43
N THR A 105 9.88 -16.55 8.69
CA THR A 105 8.43 -16.60 8.42
C THR A 105 7.62 -16.52 9.71
N ASP A 106 7.91 -17.37 10.70
CA ASP A 106 7.19 -17.36 11.98
C ASP A 106 7.37 -16.06 12.78
N GLY A 107 8.54 -15.41 12.67
CA GLY A 107 8.74 -14.09 13.26
C GLY A 107 7.82 -13.02 12.63
N PHE A 108 7.58 -13.12 11.32
CA PHE A 108 6.69 -12.22 10.59
C PHE A 108 5.24 -12.48 10.97
N LEU A 109 4.81 -13.75 10.95
CA LEU A 109 3.48 -14.17 11.39
C LEU A 109 3.21 -13.70 12.83
N LYS A 110 4.17 -13.90 13.74
CA LYS A 110 4.07 -13.43 15.14
C LYS A 110 3.85 -11.92 15.24
N LYS A 111 4.60 -11.10 14.49
CA LYS A 111 4.42 -9.64 14.52
C LYS A 111 3.03 -9.20 14.04
N MET A 112 2.48 -9.93 13.08
CA MET A 112 1.17 -9.69 12.50
C MET A 112 0.04 -10.39 13.27
N ASP A 113 0.34 -10.99 14.43
CA ASP A 113 -0.60 -11.80 15.23
C ASP A 113 -1.32 -12.90 14.42
N PHE A 114 -0.58 -13.53 13.51
CA PHE A 114 -1.02 -14.73 12.81
C PHE A 114 -0.56 -16.00 13.55
N PRO A 115 -1.29 -17.12 13.41
CA PRO A 115 -0.85 -18.43 13.88
C PRO A 115 0.48 -18.81 13.22
N LYS A 116 1.29 -19.63 13.91
CA LYS A 116 2.56 -20.13 13.35
C LYS A 116 2.30 -21.02 12.14
N SER A 117 3.26 -21.11 11.23
CA SER A 117 3.13 -21.92 10.00
C SER A 117 2.67 -23.36 10.29
N LYS A 118 3.31 -24.02 11.27
CA LYS A 118 2.94 -25.38 11.71
C LYS A 118 1.48 -25.51 12.17
N GLN A 119 0.93 -24.51 12.86
CA GLN A 119 -0.46 -24.53 13.32
C GLN A 119 -1.45 -24.42 12.15
N LEU A 120 -1.09 -23.67 11.11
CA LEU A 120 -1.87 -23.55 9.89
C LEU A 120 -1.85 -24.87 9.11
N GLN A 121 -0.68 -25.49 8.96
CA GLN A 121 -0.52 -26.79 8.30
C GLN A 121 -1.36 -27.88 8.96
N GLU A 122 -1.21 -28.07 10.27
CA GLU A 122 -1.88 -29.14 11.02
C GLU A 122 -3.40 -29.02 11.00
N LYS A 123 -3.91 -27.78 11.00
CA LYS A 123 -5.35 -27.52 11.14
C LYS A 123 -6.10 -27.34 9.83
N LEU A 124 -5.45 -26.77 8.82
CA LEU A 124 -6.06 -26.39 7.56
C LEU A 124 -5.53 -27.16 6.36
N GLN A 125 -4.54 -28.05 6.54
CA GLN A 125 -3.89 -28.78 5.45
C GLN A 125 -3.28 -27.86 4.39
N VAL A 126 -2.94 -26.63 4.78
CA VAL A 126 -2.24 -25.68 3.92
C VAL A 126 -0.76 -26.09 3.85
N GLU A 127 -0.22 -26.25 2.64
CA GLU A 127 1.20 -26.56 2.48
C GLU A 127 2.10 -25.46 3.07
N GLU A 128 3.25 -25.85 3.62
CA GLU A 128 4.24 -24.91 4.15
C GLU A 128 4.70 -23.89 3.10
N SER A 129 4.84 -24.37 1.86
CA SER A 129 5.22 -23.60 0.69
C SER A 129 4.31 -22.39 0.49
N VAL A 130 3.00 -22.54 0.68
CA VAL A 130 2.00 -21.48 0.49
C VAL A 130 2.22 -20.33 1.48
N VAL A 131 2.41 -20.65 2.76
CA VAL A 131 2.63 -19.64 3.81
C VAL A 131 3.98 -18.95 3.62
N ASN A 132 5.03 -19.71 3.31
CA ASN A 132 6.36 -19.16 3.06
C ASN A 132 6.38 -18.24 1.83
N ASN A 133 5.76 -18.66 0.73
CA ASN A 133 5.67 -17.88 -0.50
C ASN A 133 4.88 -16.58 -0.29
N ALA A 134 3.79 -16.61 0.49
CA ALA A 134 3.03 -15.42 0.84
C ALA A 134 3.88 -14.43 1.64
N VAL A 135 4.58 -14.89 2.69
CA VAL A 135 5.43 -14.02 3.50
C VAL A 135 6.61 -13.47 2.69
N GLU A 136 7.22 -14.28 1.83
CA GLU A 136 8.34 -13.85 0.99
C GLU A 136 7.91 -12.83 -0.06
N ALA A 137 6.75 -13.01 -0.69
CA ALA A 137 6.16 -12.02 -1.58
C ALA A 137 5.97 -10.67 -0.85
N ILE A 138 5.42 -10.70 0.37
CA ILE A 138 5.23 -9.49 1.18
C ILE A 138 6.57 -8.80 1.51
N ARG A 139 7.60 -9.57 1.88
CA ARG A 139 8.95 -9.02 2.16
C ARG A 139 9.57 -8.36 0.94
N ASN A 140 9.50 -9.03 -0.21
CA ASN A 140 10.04 -8.49 -1.46
C ASN A 140 9.33 -7.19 -1.83
N THR A 141 8.01 -7.14 -1.66
CA THR A 141 7.22 -5.93 -1.83
C THR A 141 7.66 -4.81 -0.89
N ILE A 142 7.85 -5.07 0.41
CA ILE A 142 8.33 -4.07 1.38
C ILE A 142 9.68 -3.51 0.95
N ASN A 143 10.62 -4.38 0.59
CA ASN A 143 11.97 -3.99 0.17
C ASN A 143 11.93 -3.12 -1.07
N LEU A 144 11.13 -3.51 -2.08
CA LEU A 144 10.97 -2.73 -3.30
C LEU A 144 10.31 -1.38 -3.03
N ALA A 145 9.22 -1.34 -2.26
CA ALA A 145 8.56 -0.08 -1.89
C ALA A 145 9.49 0.88 -1.14
N LEU A 146 10.35 0.36 -0.25
CA LEU A 146 11.34 1.16 0.47
C LEU A 146 12.49 1.61 -0.43
N GLN A 147 12.99 0.74 -1.30
CA GLN A 147 14.05 1.08 -2.25
C GLN A 147 13.59 2.17 -3.21
N THR A 148 12.42 2.00 -3.82
CA THR A 148 11.77 2.97 -4.70
C THR A 148 11.58 4.32 -4.00
N ARG A 149 11.27 4.34 -2.69
CA ARG A 149 11.20 5.58 -1.89
C ARG A 149 12.56 6.19 -1.53
N ARG A 150 13.65 5.42 -1.46
CA ARG A 150 15.02 5.87 -1.10
C ARG A 150 15.81 6.38 -2.30
N ASP A 151 15.80 5.68 -3.43
CA ASP A 151 16.73 5.84 -4.55
C ASP A 151 16.44 7.05 -5.48
N GLY A 152 16.00 8.19 -4.93
CA GLY A 152 15.88 9.46 -5.68
C GLY A 152 14.45 9.95 -5.92
N GLN A 153 13.43 9.25 -5.39
CA GLN A 153 12.02 9.59 -5.60
C GLN A 153 11.38 10.33 -4.41
N GLN A 154 12.15 10.72 -3.39
CA GLN A 154 11.68 11.68 -2.38
C GLN A 154 11.12 12.94 -3.04
N ILE A 155 11.64 13.35 -4.20
CA ILE A 155 11.15 14.50 -4.97
C ILE A 155 9.77 14.20 -5.57
N ALA A 156 9.56 13.01 -6.14
CA ALA A 156 8.28 12.57 -6.71
C ALA A 156 7.19 12.40 -5.64
N VAL A 157 7.51 11.77 -4.51
CA VAL A 157 6.56 11.64 -3.38
C VAL A 157 6.27 13.01 -2.74
N ARG A 158 7.29 13.87 -2.59
CA ARG A 158 7.08 15.27 -2.18
C ARG A 158 6.21 16.01 -3.20
N PHE A 159 6.38 15.75 -4.50
CA PHE A 159 5.59 16.35 -5.55
C PHE A 159 4.11 15.96 -5.41
N HIS A 160 3.79 14.66 -5.27
CA HIS A 160 2.43 14.20 -5.06
C HIS A 160 1.78 14.89 -3.86
N ASN A 161 2.45 14.88 -2.70
CA ASN A 161 1.91 15.51 -1.49
C ASN A 161 1.65 17.01 -1.71
N LYS A 162 2.52 17.69 -2.46
CA LYS A 162 2.36 19.11 -2.77
C LYS A 162 1.16 19.38 -3.70
N VAL A 163 1.01 18.62 -4.77
CA VAL A 163 -0.13 18.74 -5.71
C VAL A 163 -1.45 18.39 -5.03
N LYS A 164 -1.48 17.31 -4.25
CA LYS A 164 -2.63 16.88 -3.44
C LYS A 164 -3.15 17.99 -2.52
N HIS A 165 -2.26 18.82 -1.98
CA HIS A 165 -2.62 19.94 -1.09
C HIS A 165 -2.89 21.27 -1.82
N GLY A 166 -3.17 21.22 -3.12
CA GLY A 166 -3.57 22.41 -3.89
C GLY A 166 -2.43 23.40 -4.14
N MET A 167 -1.17 22.96 -4.06
CA MET A 167 -0.06 23.79 -4.51
C MET A 167 -0.12 23.95 -6.02
N MET A 168 -0.11 25.21 -6.47
CA MET A 168 -0.16 25.56 -7.88
C MET A 168 1.05 25.00 -8.62
N VAL A 169 0.81 24.04 -9.53
CA VAL A 169 1.75 23.66 -10.59
C VAL A 169 1.60 24.72 -11.67
N ASN A 170 2.64 25.50 -11.92
CA ASN A 170 2.64 26.33 -13.11
C ASN A 170 3.55 25.67 -14.15
N SER A 171 3.02 25.58 -15.37
CA SER A 171 3.73 25.06 -16.53
C SER A 171 4.18 26.26 -17.34
N ASP A 172 5.47 26.56 -17.33
CA ASP A 172 6.02 27.52 -18.27
C ASP A 172 6.30 26.82 -19.60
N ALA A 173 5.42 27.05 -20.58
CA ALA A 173 5.49 26.47 -21.90
C ALA A 173 6.76 26.90 -22.69
N SER A 174 7.41 28.00 -22.29
CA SER A 174 8.61 28.51 -22.97
C SER A 174 9.90 27.83 -22.51
N THR A 175 9.96 27.41 -21.25
CA THR A 175 11.17 26.81 -20.65
C THR A 175 11.05 25.30 -20.46
N ASN A 176 9.90 24.72 -20.82
CA ASN A 176 9.61 23.31 -20.61
C ASN A 176 9.83 22.88 -19.15
N ASN A 177 9.59 23.79 -18.20
CA ASN A 177 9.74 23.54 -16.77
C ASN A 177 8.37 23.63 -16.11
N SER A 178 7.98 22.56 -15.43
CA SER A 178 6.87 22.60 -14.47
C SER A 178 7.45 23.02 -13.12
N TRP A 179 6.83 23.95 -12.41
CA TRP A 179 7.26 24.34 -11.07
C TRP A 179 6.15 24.18 -10.04
N VAL A 180 6.53 23.68 -8.87
CA VAL A 180 5.66 23.55 -7.70
C VAL A 180 6.11 24.56 -6.66
N ARG A 181 5.25 25.51 -6.29
CA ARG A 181 5.55 26.43 -5.20
C ARG A 181 5.71 25.66 -3.90
N ASP A 182 6.88 25.74 -3.27
CA ASP A 182 7.15 25.13 -1.97
C ASP A 182 6.85 26.13 -0.84
N PHE A 183 5.71 25.98 -0.17
CA PHE A 183 5.37 26.74 1.02
C PHE A 183 6.07 26.12 2.24
N SER A 184 7.34 26.43 2.45
CA SER A 184 7.98 26.10 3.72
C SER A 184 7.54 27.10 4.80
N VAL A 185 6.63 26.70 5.69
CA VAL A 185 6.32 27.50 6.89
C VAL A 185 7.38 27.21 7.96
N ARG A 186 8.45 28.02 8.00
CA ARG A 186 9.34 28.04 9.16
C ARG A 186 8.74 28.96 10.23
N LEU A 187 8.20 28.38 11.29
CA LEU A 187 7.91 29.12 12.51
C LEU A 187 9.22 29.24 13.29
N THR A 188 9.84 30.41 13.25
CA THR A 188 10.89 30.76 14.22
C THR A 188 10.17 31.12 15.52
N GLN A 189 10.54 30.48 16.64
CA GLN A 189 10.00 30.84 17.95
C GLN A 189 10.06 32.37 18.12
N GLY A 190 8.90 32.99 18.36
CA GLY A 190 8.79 34.40 18.74
C GLY A 190 8.45 35.42 17.64
N ARG A 191 8.61 35.16 16.33
CA ARG A 191 8.18 36.12 15.28
C ARG A 191 7.69 35.43 14.00
N ARG A 192 6.41 35.67 13.63
CA ARG A 192 5.76 35.18 12.40
C ARG A 192 6.34 35.86 11.15
N ARG A 193 7.48 35.40 10.63
CA ARG A 193 7.87 35.70 9.25
C ARG A 193 7.72 34.44 8.39
N VAL A 194 6.67 34.40 7.59
CA VAL A 194 6.48 33.35 6.58
C VAL A 194 7.47 33.62 5.44
N VAL A 195 8.57 32.88 5.40
CA VAL A 195 9.53 32.94 4.29
C VAL A 195 8.99 32.09 3.15
N ARG A 196 8.49 32.74 2.09
CA ARG A 196 8.01 32.10 0.87
C ARG A 196 9.21 31.90 -0.07
N ARG A 197 9.59 30.66 -0.36
CA ARG A 197 10.61 30.35 -1.39
C ARG A 197 9.96 29.56 -2.51
N ASN A 198 9.91 30.15 -3.70
CA ASN A 198 9.64 29.37 -4.91
C ASN A 198 10.83 28.44 -5.14
N ARG A 199 10.57 27.15 -5.32
CA ARG A 199 11.58 26.18 -5.74
C ARG A 199 11.15 25.64 -7.09
N ASN A 200 12.05 25.69 -8.06
CA ASN A 200 11.85 24.99 -9.32
C ASN A 200 11.99 23.49 -9.04
N PHE A 201 10.98 22.72 -9.46
CA PHE A 201 10.95 21.28 -9.30
C PHE A 201 10.68 20.68 -10.67
N GLU A 202 11.74 20.35 -11.38
CA GLU A 202 11.63 19.66 -12.65
C GLU A 202 11.12 18.23 -12.41
N ILE A 203 10.14 17.81 -13.22
CA ILE A 203 9.69 16.41 -13.27
C ILE A 203 10.55 15.75 -14.36
N PRO A 204 11.60 15.00 -14.02
CA PRO A 204 12.39 14.31 -15.02
C PRO A 204 11.50 13.26 -15.69
N ILE A 205 11.40 13.32 -17.02
CA ILE A 205 10.80 12.26 -17.82
C ILE A 205 11.86 11.18 -17.97
N ASP A 206 11.69 10.09 -17.23
CA ASP A 206 12.62 8.96 -17.22
C ASP A 206 11.78 7.68 -17.31
N ILE A 207 11.85 7.02 -18.47
CA ILE A 207 11.05 5.84 -18.78
C ILE A 207 11.47 4.67 -17.90
N ASP A 208 12.77 4.48 -17.66
CA ASP A 208 13.28 3.39 -16.84
C ASP A 208 12.82 3.54 -15.39
N LYS A 209 12.81 4.78 -14.88
CA LYS A 209 12.20 5.09 -13.58
C LYS A 209 10.70 4.80 -13.58
N ALA A 210 9.97 5.20 -14.61
CA ALA A 210 8.53 4.93 -14.70
C ALA A 210 8.23 3.42 -14.71
N GLU A 211 9.04 2.62 -15.41
CA GLU A 211 8.95 1.16 -15.38
C GLU A 211 9.17 0.58 -13.98
N LEU A 212 10.18 1.07 -13.27
CA LEU A 212 10.46 0.66 -11.89
C LEU A 212 9.31 1.04 -10.93
N MET A 213 8.69 2.21 -11.13
CA MET A 213 7.49 2.62 -10.37
C MET A 213 6.32 1.68 -10.63
N VAL A 214 6.02 1.36 -11.90
CA VAL A 214 4.95 0.41 -12.26
C VAL A 214 5.25 -0.99 -11.74
N GLY A 215 6.49 -1.44 -11.80
CA GLY A 215 6.94 -2.69 -11.17
C GLY A 215 6.70 -2.72 -9.66
N THR A 216 6.95 -1.59 -8.99
CA THR A 216 6.67 -1.42 -7.55
C THR A 216 5.17 -1.46 -7.26
N ILE A 217 4.34 -0.81 -8.08
CA ILE A 217 2.87 -0.85 -7.95
C ILE A 217 2.35 -2.30 -8.09
N LYS A 218 2.90 -3.06 -9.05
CA LYS A 218 2.60 -4.48 -9.23
C LYS A 218 2.96 -5.28 -7.97
N ALA A 219 4.16 -5.10 -7.44
CA ALA A 219 4.60 -5.78 -6.24
C ALA A 219 3.73 -5.41 -5.03
N ASN A 220 3.34 -4.14 -4.88
CA ASN A 220 2.42 -3.68 -3.84
C ASN A 220 1.07 -4.41 -3.93
N ALA A 221 0.50 -4.54 -5.13
CA ALA A 221 -0.73 -5.29 -5.35
C ALA A 221 -0.59 -6.76 -4.95
N GLN A 222 0.51 -7.42 -5.34
CA GLN A 222 0.81 -8.81 -4.95
C GLN A 222 1.01 -8.97 -3.44
N GLY A 223 1.66 -8.01 -2.78
CA GLY A 223 1.84 -8.00 -1.33
C GLY A 223 0.53 -7.84 -0.58
N ILE A 224 -0.37 -6.97 -1.06
CA ILE A 224 -1.73 -6.82 -0.51
C ILE A 224 -2.54 -8.10 -0.69
N GLU A 225 -2.48 -8.71 -1.87
CA GLU A 225 -3.13 -10.00 -2.11
C GLU A 225 -2.62 -11.09 -1.15
N ALA A 226 -1.30 -11.20 -0.97
CA ALA A 226 -0.71 -12.14 -0.02
C ALA A 226 -1.14 -11.86 1.42
N LEU A 227 -1.21 -10.59 1.84
CA LEU A 227 -1.70 -10.18 3.16
C LEU A 227 -3.16 -10.58 3.38
N ILE A 228 -4.02 -10.35 2.38
CA ILE A 228 -5.44 -10.70 2.43
C ILE A 228 -5.60 -12.23 2.49
N ASN A 229 -4.85 -12.98 1.70
CA ASN A 229 -4.88 -14.44 1.73
C ASN A 229 -4.45 -14.98 3.10
N LEU A 230 -3.39 -14.45 3.70
CA LEU A 230 -2.97 -14.82 5.07
C LEU A 230 -4.05 -14.49 6.11
N LEU A 231 -4.73 -13.36 5.96
CA LEU A 231 -5.82 -12.97 6.85
C LEU A 231 -7.03 -13.89 6.73
N LEU A 232 -7.41 -14.27 5.50
CA LEU A 232 -8.48 -15.26 5.24
C LEU A 232 -8.14 -16.63 5.86
N ILE A 233 -6.89 -17.08 5.70
CA ILE A 233 -6.39 -18.33 6.31
C ILE A 233 -6.45 -18.24 7.85
N ASP A 234 -6.08 -17.10 8.45
CA ASP A 234 -6.21 -16.89 9.90
C ASP A 234 -7.68 -16.94 10.36
N TYR A 235 -8.60 -16.32 9.62
CA TYR A 235 -10.03 -16.41 9.92
C TYR A 235 -10.52 -17.85 9.87
N GLU A 236 -10.15 -18.60 8.83
CA GLU A 236 -10.49 -20.03 8.72
C GLU A 236 -9.94 -20.84 9.89
N TYR A 237 -8.69 -20.59 10.28
CA TYR A 237 -8.06 -21.23 11.43
C TYR A 237 -8.78 -20.89 12.74
N ARG A 238 -9.07 -19.61 13.01
CA ARG A 238 -9.71 -19.19 14.27
C ARG A 238 -11.15 -19.70 14.39
N ILE A 239 -11.88 -19.78 13.28
CA ILE A 239 -13.23 -20.35 13.25
C ILE A 239 -13.20 -21.88 13.40
N SER A 240 -12.32 -22.56 12.69
CA SER A 240 -12.21 -24.03 12.74
C SER A 240 -11.71 -24.55 14.09
N SER A 241 -10.85 -23.77 14.78
CA SER A 241 -10.34 -24.06 16.12
C SER A 241 -11.25 -23.60 17.27
N GLY A 242 -12.38 -22.94 16.96
CA GLY A 242 -13.31 -22.45 17.98
C GLY A 242 -12.81 -21.23 18.77
N LYS A 243 -11.71 -20.60 18.34
CA LYS A 243 -11.22 -19.33 18.88
C LYS A 243 -12.20 -18.17 18.63
N ILE A 244 -12.98 -18.27 17.54
CA ILE A 244 -14.17 -17.42 17.30
C ILE A 244 -15.42 -18.26 17.58
N LYS A 245 -16.17 -17.89 18.62
CA LYS A 245 -17.44 -18.57 18.96
C LYS A 245 -18.51 -18.23 17.93
N MET A 246 -19.07 -19.25 17.29
CA MET A 246 -20.10 -19.10 16.26
C MET A 246 -21.04 -20.30 16.27
N TRP A 247 -22.32 -20.07 15.94
CA TRP A 247 -23.32 -21.13 15.78
C TRP A 247 -22.99 -21.99 14.55
N SER A 248 -23.24 -23.30 14.61
CA SER A 248 -22.84 -24.27 13.56
C SER A 248 -23.30 -23.87 12.15
N ARG A 249 -24.57 -23.50 11.99
CA ARG A 249 -25.13 -23.06 10.70
C ARG A 249 -24.45 -21.80 10.14
N ASN A 250 -24.03 -20.89 11.01
CA ASN A 250 -23.29 -19.70 10.61
C ASN A 250 -21.83 -20.04 10.30
N LYS A 251 -21.24 -20.99 11.03
CA LYS A 251 -19.87 -21.47 10.84
C LYS A 251 -19.67 -22.01 9.43
N GLU A 252 -20.55 -22.89 8.96
CA GLU A 252 -20.48 -23.46 7.61
C GLU A 252 -20.60 -22.38 6.52
N ARG A 253 -21.57 -21.46 6.68
CA ARG A 253 -21.77 -20.36 5.73
C ARG A 253 -20.53 -19.46 5.64
N VAL A 254 -19.97 -19.06 6.79
CA VAL A 254 -18.79 -18.18 6.83
C VAL A 254 -17.55 -18.87 6.25
N LEU A 255 -17.34 -20.16 6.55
CA LEU A 255 -16.24 -20.92 5.96
C LEU A 255 -16.37 -21.03 4.43
N ALA A 256 -17.59 -21.19 3.91
CA ALA A 256 -17.84 -21.17 2.47
C ALA A 256 -17.54 -19.80 1.84
N GLU A 257 -17.88 -18.70 2.52
CA GLU A 257 -17.55 -17.33 2.08
C GLU A 257 -16.03 -17.09 2.07
N ILE A 258 -15.29 -17.56 3.08
CA ILE A 258 -13.82 -17.49 3.12
C ILE A 258 -13.21 -18.24 1.93
N LYS A 259 -13.65 -19.48 1.69
CA LYS A 259 -13.18 -20.28 0.54
C LYS A 259 -13.45 -19.59 -0.80
N LYS A 260 -14.61 -18.94 -0.95
CA LYS A 260 -14.94 -18.16 -2.14
C LYS A 260 -14.08 -16.89 -2.31
N ALA A 261 -13.54 -16.34 -1.23
CA ALA A 261 -12.66 -15.17 -1.26
C ALA A 261 -11.18 -15.54 -1.50
N LEU A 262 -10.80 -16.80 -1.24
CA LEU A 262 -9.46 -17.34 -1.53
C LEU A 262 -9.26 -17.64 -3.02
N VAL A 263 -10.34 -17.96 -3.75
CA VAL A 263 -10.38 -18.17 -5.21
C VAL A 263 -10.52 -16.84 -5.96
#